data_AF-A0A957LLZ1-F1
#
_entry.id   AF-A0A957LLZ1-F1
#
_cell.length_a   1.000
_cell.length_b   1.000
_cell.length_c   1.000
_cell.angle_alpha   90.00
_cell.angle_beta   90.00
_cell.angle_gamma   90.00
#
_symmetry.space_group_name_H-M   'P 1'
#
loop_
_entity.id
_entity.type
_entity.pdbx_description
1 polymer ?
#
loop_
_entity_poly.entity_id
_entity_poly.type
_entity_poly.pdbx_seq_one_letter_code
_entity_poly.pdbx_strand_id
1 'polypeptide(L)'
;LFYDWAKDGKNFPVLGSGNNRYQLLDVEDLCVAIYLTATLPADRVNDVFNIGAKEFTTIKEDYQAVLDYAGFGKKIVPIPAAPAILTLRALEKVNMSPLYRWVYETVTEDSFVSIEKAETVLGYKPKYSNKQALVRNYQWYIDHLSEFEGQSGVSHRVPWKQGALSVAKLFF
;
A
#
# COMPACT_ATOMS: atom_id res chain seq x y z
N LEU A 1 9.47 1.43 0.28
CA LEU A 1 9.97 0.03 0.45
C LEU A 1 9.56 -0.84 -0.73
N PHE A 2 8.27 -1.12 -0.91
CA PHE A 2 7.81 -2.02 -1.98
C PHE A 2 8.26 -1.59 -3.38
N TYR A 3 8.05 -0.33 -3.76
CA TYR A 3 8.47 0.20 -5.06
C TYR A 3 9.98 0.17 -5.30
N ASP A 4 10.76 0.34 -4.23
CA ASP A 4 12.22 0.25 -4.31
C ASP A 4 12.70 -1.18 -4.59
N TRP A 5 11.98 -2.18 -4.11
CA TRP A 5 12.23 -3.59 -4.42
C TRP A 5 11.76 -3.95 -5.84
N ALA A 6 10.61 -3.42 -6.26
CA ALA A 6 10.12 -3.55 -7.62
C ALA A 6 11.12 -2.96 -8.63
N LYS A 7 11.61 -1.74 -8.38
CA LYS A 7 12.63 -1.04 -9.19
C LYS A 7 13.92 -1.85 -9.33
N ASP A 8 14.38 -2.47 -8.25
CA ASP A 8 15.65 -3.19 -8.24
C ASP A 8 15.52 -4.65 -8.72
N GLY A 9 14.37 -5.03 -9.29
CA GLY A 9 14.15 -6.37 -9.81
C GLY A 9 14.23 -7.44 -8.72
N LYS A 10 13.59 -7.18 -7.58
CA LYS A 10 13.56 -8.09 -6.42
C LYS A 10 12.18 -8.71 -6.24
N ASN A 11 12.17 -9.97 -5.81
CA ASN A 11 10.95 -10.58 -5.29
C ASN A 11 10.52 -9.83 -4.03
N PHE A 12 9.22 -9.71 -3.75
CA PHE A 12 8.77 -8.97 -2.58
C PHE A 12 8.10 -9.90 -1.55
N PRO A 13 8.59 -9.92 -0.29
CA PRO A 13 8.00 -10.74 0.75
C PRO A 13 6.69 -10.15 1.27
N VAL A 14 5.67 -10.98 1.44
CA VAL A 14 4.42 -10.64 2.12
C VAL A 14 4.22 -11.57 3.30
N LEU A 15 3.82 -11.01 4.45
CA LEU A 15 3.52 -11.79 5.65
C LEU A 15 2.20 -12.55 5.49
N GLY A 16 2.19 -13.82 5.86
CA GLY A 16 1.05 -14.71 5.65
C GLY A 16 0.94 -15.19 4.20
N SER A 17 -0.25 -15.63 3.80
CA SER A 17 -0.51 -16.11 2.44
C SER A 17 -0.56 -14.99 1.39
N GLY A 18 -0.85 -13.76 1.83
CA GLY A 18 -1.17 -12.62 0.97
C GLY A 18 -2.54 -12.72 0.30
N ASN A 19 -3.37 -13.70 0.67
CA ASN A 19 -4.71 -13.91 0.10
C ASN A 19 -5.80 -13.07 0.80
N ASN A 20 -5.43 -12.27 1.80
CA ASN A 20 -6.36 -11.35 2.43
C ASN A 20 -6.68 -10.19 1.48
N ARG A 21 -7.94 -9.81 1.45
CA ARG A 21 -8.44 -8.68 0.65
C ARG A 21 -8.12 -7.38 1.35
N TYR A 22 -7.62 -6.42 0.58
CA TYR A 22 -7.22 -5.14 1.14
C TYR A 22 -7.68 -4.02 0.22
N GLN A 23 -8.45 -3.07 0.73
CA GLN A 23 -8.94 -1.93 -0.03
C GLN A 23 -7.97 -0.76 0.15
N LEU A 24 -7.44 -0.25 -0.97
CA LEU A 24 -6.66 0.97 -1.00
C LEU A 24 -7.52 2.13 -1.48
N LEU A 25 -6.95 3.32 -1.41
CA LEU A 25 -7.57 4.55 -1.84
C LEU A 25 -6.57 5.31 -2.71
N ASP A 26 -6.95 5.58 -3.96
CA ASP A 26 -6.20 6.51 -4.80
C ASP A 26 -6.40 7.95 -4.29
N VAL A 27 -5.33 8.74 -4.32
CA VAL A 27 -5.37 10.12 -3.80
C VAL A 27 -6.25 11.02 -4.67
N GLU A 28 -6.29 10.79 -5.99
CA GLU A 28 -7.17 11.54 -6.90
C GLU A 28 -8.64 11.24 -6.61
N ASP A 29 -8.97 9.97 -6.34
CA ASP A 29 -10.32 9.56 -5.94
C ASP A 29 -10.72 10.18 -4.59
N LEU A 30 -9.78 10.27 -3.62
CA LEU A 30 -10.02 11.00 -2.37
C LEU A 30 -10.30 12.49 -2.62
N CYS A 31 -9.55 13.15 -3.51
CA CYS A 31 -9.80 14.54 -3.88
C CYS A 31 -11.21 14.72 -4.47
N VAL A 32 -11.68 13.78 -5.30
CA VAL A 32 -13.04 13.78 -5.82
C VAL A 32 -14.06 13.65 -4.69
N ALA A 33 -13.85 12.73 -3.74
CA ALA A 33 -14.74 12.59 -2.58
C ALA A 33 -14.83 13.89 -1.75
N ILE A 34 -13.69 14.54 -1.49
CA ILE A 34 -13.63 15.82 -0.78
C ILE A 34 -14.36 16.92 -1.57
N TYR A 35 -14.16 16.97 -2.89
CA TYR A 35 -14.84 17.93 -3.74
C TYR A 35 -16.37 17.74 -3.71
N LEU A 36 -16.84 16.49 -3.77
CA LEU A 36 -18.27 16.17 -3.69
C LEU A 36 -18.86 16.58 -2.35
N THR A 37 -18.20 16.30 -1.23
CA THR A 37 -18.68 16.71 0.10
C THR A 37 -18.65 18.22 0.29
N ALA A 38 -17.73 18.93 -0.37
CA ALA A 38 -17.64 20.39 -0.28
C ALA A 38 -18.66 21.13 -1.18
N THR A 39 -19.24 20.48 -2.19
CA THR A 39 -20.06 21.15 -3.23
C THR A 39 -21.52 20.72 -3.29
N LEU A 40 -21.85 19.57 -2.68
CA LEU A 40 -23.23 19.09 -2.59
C LEU A 40 -23.99 19.72 -1.39
N PRO A 41 -25.34 19.64 -1.37
CA PRO A 41 -26.15 20.19 -0.28
C PRO A 41 -25.74 19.67 1.11
N ALA A 42 -25.64 20.57 2.09
CA ALA A 42 -25.15 20.27 3.43
C ALA A 42 -25.97 19.18 4.16
N ASP A 43 -27.29 19.19 3.97
CA ASP A 43 -28.22 18.18 4.51
C ASP A 43 -27.97 16.78 3.95
N ARG A 44 -27.35 16.68 2.78
CA ARG A 44 -26.97 15.42 2.14
C ARG A 44 -25.59 14.92 2.58
N VAL A 45 -24.64 15.83 2.80
CA VAL A 45 -23.21 15.49 2.96
C VAL A 45 -22.66 15.64 4.37
N ASN A 46 -23.41 16.20 5.30
CA ASN A 46 -23.00 16.30 6.71
C ASN A 46 -23.17 14.96 7.44
N ASP A 47 -22.38 13.98 7.04
CA ASP A 47 -22.45 12.60 7.53
C ASP A 47 -21.08 11.90 7.36
N VAL A 48 -20.95 10.68 7.87
CA VAL A 48 -19.76 9.83 7.76
C VAL A 48 -19.85 8.95 6.52
N PHE A 49 -18.79 8.98 5.71
CA PHE A 49 -18.64 8.16 4.50
C PHE A 49 -17.32 7.39 4.52
N ASN A 50 -17.39 6.13 4.11
CA ASN A 50 -16.20 5.33 3.80
C ASN A 50 -15.79 5.59 2.35
N ILE A 51 -14.51 5.84 2.13
CA ILE A 51 -13.94 6.13 0.80
C ILE A 51 -12.82 5.13 0.53
N GLY A 52 -12.83 4.53 -0.66
CA GLY A 52 -11.88 3.52 -1.09
C GLY A 52 -12.09 3.14 -2.55
N ALA A 53 -11.24 2.26 -3.08
CA ALA A 53 -11.42 1.66 -4.40
C ALA A 53 -12.66 0.76 -4.42
N LYS A 54 -13.37 0.73 -5.55
CA LYS A 54 -14.48 -0.20 -5.79
C LYS A 54 -13.98 -1.59 -6.16
N GLU A 55 -12.96 -1.63 -7.00
CA GLU A 55 -12.33 -2.85 -7.47
C GLU A 55 -11.00 -3.04 -6.76
N PHE A 56 -10.92 -4.07 -5.92
CA PHE A 56 -9.73 -4.46 -5.18
C PHE A 56 -9.67 -5.97 -5.06
N THR A 57 -8.47 -6.51 -4.89
CA THR A 57 -8.27 -7.96 -4.80
C THR A 57 -7.48 -8.31 -3.54
N THR A 58 -6.66 -9.34 -3.60
CA THR A 58 -5.79 -9.72 -2.49
C THR A 58 -4.50 -8.91 -2.51
N ILE A 59 -3.84 -8.74 -1.36
CA ILE A 59 -2.51 -8.07 -1.28
C ILE A 59 -1.54 -8.68 -2.30
N LYS A 60 -1.54 -10.01 -2.41
CA LYS A 60 -0.68 -10.73 -3.34
C LYS A 60 -0.93 -10.34 -4.79
N GLU A 61 -2.20 -10.30 -5.21
CA GLU A 61 -2.57 -9.95 -6.58
C GLU A 61 -2.35 -8.47 -6.89
N ASP A 62 -2.70 -7.59 -5.95
CA ASP A 62 -2.56 -6.14 -6.12
C ASP A 62 -1.09 -5.72 -6.17
N TYR A 63 -0.22 -6.31 -5.33
CA TYR A 63 1.22 -6.07 -5.39
C TYR A 63 1.86 -6.75 -6.60
N GLN A 64 1.40 -7.93 -7.01
CA GLN A 64 1.94 -8.58 -8.21
C GLN A 64 1.78 -7.70 -9.46
N ALA A 65 0.70 -6.92 -9.56
CA ALA A 65 0.51 -5.98 -10.68
C ALA A 65 1.66 -4.96 -10.82
N VAL A 66 2.23 -4.48 -9.70
CA VAL A 66 3.39 -3.57 -9.72
C VAL A 66 4.67 -4.30 -10.14
N LEU A 67 4.89 -5.53 -9.65
CA LEU A 67 6.06 -6.31 -10.07
C LEU A 67 6.02 -6.72 -11.54
N ASP A 68 4.82 -7.04 -12.04
CA ASP A 68 4.60 -7.32 -13.46
C ASP A 68 4.85 -6.07 -14.31
N TYR A 69 4.36 -4.91 -13.86
CA TYR A 69 4.62 -3.62 -14.52
C TYR A 69 6.12 -3.24 -14.52
N ALA A 70 6.83 -3.53 -13.42
CA ALA A 70 8.28 -3.29 -13.33
C ALA A 70 9.11 -4.13 -14.33
N GLY A 71 8.55 -5.24 -14.86
CA GLY A 71 9.13 -5.95 -16.01
C GLY A 71 10.29 -6.90 -15.71
N PHE A 72 10.65 -7.12 -14.44
CA PHE A 72 11.77 -7.99 -14.06
C PHE A 72 11.40 -9.47 -13.85
N GLY A 73 10.14 -9.85 -14.11
CA GLY A 73 9.64 -11.23 -13.93
C GLY A 73 9.63 -11.71 -12.47
N LYS A 74 9.52 -10.79 -11.50
CA LYS A 74 9.59 -11.08 -10.06
C LYS A 74 8.22 -11.42 -9.47
N LYS A 75 8.22 -12.04 -8.30
CA LYS A 75 7.03 -12.57 -7.65
C LYS A 75 6.86 -12.09 -6.22
N ILE A 76 5.61 -12.04 -5.80
CA ILE A 76 5.25 -11.92 -4.38
C ILE A 76 5.51 -13.26 -3.68
N VAL A 77 6.28 -13.23 -2.60
CA VAL A 77 6.70 -14.42 -1.84
C VAL A 77 6.01 -14.42 -0.47
N PRO A 78 5.03 -15.31 -0.25
CA PRO A 78 4.42 -15.51 1.07
C PRO A 78 5.44 -16.00 2.10
N ILE A 79 5.47 -15.39 3.28
CA ILE A 79 6.29 -15.82 4.42
C ILE A 79 5.37 -16.21 5.57
N PRO A 80 5.58 -17.35 6.25
CA PRO A 80 4.77 -17.73 7.41
C PRO A 80 4.73 -16.61 8.46
N ALA A 81 3.53 -16.14 8.79
CA ALA A 81 3.34 -14.93 9.61
C ALA A 81 3.90 -15.09 11.02
N ALA A 82 3.61 -16.21 11.70
CA ALA A 82 4.02 -16.43 13.09
C ALA A 82 5.54 -16.32 13.33
N PRO A 83 6.42 -17.05 12.61
CA PRO A 83 7.86 -16.92 12.82
C PRO A 83 8.37 -15.52 12.43
N ALA A 84 7.84 -14.94 11.35
CA ALA A 84 8.24 -13.61 10.92
C ALA A 84 7.86 -12.52 11.95
N ILE A 85 6.67 -12.59 12.53
CA ILE A 85 6.22 -11.68 13.61
C ILE A 85 7.10 -11.85 14.85
N LEU A 86 7.47 -13.09 15.22
CA LEU A 86 8.38 -13.34 16.34
C LEU A 86 9.76 -12.71 16.10
N THR A 87 10.32 -12.86 14.90
CA THR A 87 11.58 -12.22 14.51
C THR A 87 11.47 -10.70 14.54
N LEU A 88 10.39 -10.13 14.00
CA LEU A 88 10.16 -8.68 14.01
C LEU A 88 10.02 -8.14 15.43
N ARG A 89 9.32 -8.84 16.33
CA ARG A 89 9.22 -8.48 17.77
C ARG A 89 10.57 -8.56 18.48
N ALA A 90 11.42 -9.52 18.12
CA ALA A 90 12.78 -9.59 18.67
C ALA A 90 13.64 -8.42 18.18
N LEU A 91 13.54 -8.06 16.90
CA LEU A 91 14.23 -6.89 16.31
C LEU A 91 13.71 -5.56 16.86
N GLU A 92 12.42 -5.47 17.19
CA GLU A 92 11.80 -4.29 17.82
C GLU A 92 12.41 -4.01 19.19
N LYS A 93 12.61 -5.05 20.01
CA LYS A 93 13.24 -4.92 21.35
C LYS A 93 14.64 -4.32 21.33
N VAL A 94 15.34 -4.43 20.20
CA VAL A 94 16.68 -3.86 20.01
C VAL A 94 16.68 -2.62 19.12
N ASN A 95 15.52 -2.00 18.89
CA ASN A 95 15.32 -0.82 18.03
C ASN A 95 15.80 -1.01 16.57
N MET A 96 15.78 -2.24 16.08
CA MET A 96 16.16 -2.60 14.70
C MET A 96 14.97 -3.04 13.84
N SER A 97 13.75 -3.07 14.38
CA SER A 97 12.58 -3.42 13.57
C SER A 97 12.35 -2.35 12.49
N PRO A 98 12.33 -2.74 11.21
CA PRO A 98 12.07 -1.84 10.11
C PRO A 98 10.58 -1.72 9.80
N LEU A 99 9.70 -2.28 10.65
CA LEU A 99 8.24 -2.27 10.47
C LEU A 99 7.54 -1.89 11.78
N TYR A 100 6.49 -1.08 11.68
CA TYR A 100 5.64 -0.75 12.82
C TYR A 100 4.85 -1.97 13.29
N ARG A 101 4.62 -2.05 14.60
CA ARG A 101 3.89 -3.14 15.24
C ARG A 101 2.52 -3.45 14.62
N TRP A 102 1.79 -2.40 14.30
CA TRP A 102 0.47 -2.51 13.70
C TRP A 102 0.49 -3.18 12.31
N VAL A 103 1.56 -2.99 11.52
CA VAL A 103 1.68 -3.53 10.17
C VAL A 103 1.69 -5.06 10.21
N TYR A 104 2.49 -5.69 11.06
CA TYR A 104 2.56 -7.15 11.09
C TYR A 104 1.44 -7.82 11.88
N GLU A 105 0.69 -7.08 12.70
CA GLU A 105 -0.47 -7.60 13.45
C GLU A 105 -1.77 -7.57 12.62
N THR A 106 -1.85 -6.78 11.55
CA THR A 106 -3.07 -6.60 10.75
C THR A 106 -2.95 -7.04 9.29
N VAL A 107 -1.71 -7.20 8.78
CA VAL A 107 -1.47 -7.54 7.36
C VAL A 107 -2.02 -8.90 6.92
N THR A 108 -2.35 -9.80 7.87
CA THR A 108 -2.96 -11.10 7.55
C THR A 108 -4.48 -11.08 7.46
N GLU A 109 -5.11 -9.99 7.89
CA GLU A 109 -6.55 -9.87 7.97
C GLU A 109 -7.14 -9.15 6.75
N ASP A 110 -8.40 -9.45 6.45
CA ASP A 110 -9.18 -8.71 5.46
C ASP A 110 -9.41 -7.27 5.95
N SER A 111 -9.12 -6.27 5.12
CA SER A 111 -9.27 -4.85 5.45
C SER A 111 -9.94 -4.09 4.31
N PHE A 112 -11.26 -3.93 4.39
CA PHE A 112 -12.05 -3.18 3.43
C PHE A 112 -13.35 -2.70 4.06
N VAL A 113 -13.96 -1.68 3.47
CA VAL A 113 -15.22 -1.09 3.92
C VAL A 113 -16.17 -0.89 2.74
N SER A 114 -17.47 -0.94 3.01
CA SER A 114 -18.47 -0.62 1.98
C SER A 114 -18.42 0.87 1.64
N ILE A 115 -18.34 1.17 0.34
CA ILE A 115 -18.42 2.52 -0.23
C ILE A 115 -19.83 2.84 -0.76
N GLU A 116 -20.80 1.94 -0.63
CA GLU A 116 -22.14 2.07 -1.22
C GLU A 116 -22.83 3.38 -0.82
N LYS A 117 -22.67 3.80 0.43
CA LYS A 117 -23.20 5.09 0.91
C LYS A 117 -22.58 6.26 0.15
N ALA A 118 -21.28 6.24 -0.10
CA ALA A 118 -20.62 7.30 -0.89
C ALA A 118 -21.09 7.26 -2.35
N GLU A 119 -21.26 6.07 -2.94
CA GLU A 119 -21.76 5.92 -4.32
C GLU A 119 -23.19 6.47 -4.46
N THR A 120 -24.06 6.17 -3.50
CA THR A 120 -25.49 6.54 -3.55
C THR A 120 -25.75 7.99 -3.16
N VAL A 121 -25.10 8.48 -2.10
CA VAL A 121 -25.37 9.82 -1.54
C VAL A 121 -24.52 10.88 -2.23
N LEU A 122 -23.22 10.63 -2.42
CA LEU A 122 -22.30 11.60 -3.01
C LEU A 122 -22.20 11.48 -4.53
N GLY A 123 -22.65 10.37 -5.11
CA GLY A 123 -22.35 10.05 -6.51
C GLY A 123 -20.88 9.71 -6.72
N TYR A 124 -20.16 9.33 -5.65
CA TYR A 124 -18.76 8.95 -5.69
C TYR A 124 -18.57 7.73 -6.59
N LYS A 125 -17.66 7.82 -7.56
CA LYS A 125 -17.33 6.74 -8.50
C LYS A 125 -15.81 6.68 -8.59
N PRO A 126 -15.15 5.83 -7.79
CA PRO A 126 -13.69 5.72 -7.84
C PRO A 126 -13.27 5.33 -9.25
N LYS A 127 -12.32 6.08 -9.80
CA LYS A 127 -11.84 5.92 -11.16
C LYS A 127 -10.82 4.79 -11.26
N TYR A 128 -10.10 4.51 -10.17
CA TYR A 128 -9.01 3.56 -10.17
C TYR A 128 -9.31 2.35 -9.29
N SER A 129 -9.00 1.16 -9.80
CA SER A 129 -8.86 -0.04 -8.99
C SER A 129 -7.58 0.02 -8.15
N ASN A 130 -7.46 -0.84 -7.13
CA ASN A 130 -6.22 -0.97 -6.35
C ASN A 130 -4.99 -1.15 -7.24
N LYS A 131 -5.08 -2.04 -8.23
CA LYS A 131 -3.98 -2.32 -9.17
C LYS A 131 -3.58 -1.08 -9.96
N GLN A 132 -4.57 -0.36 -10.49
CA GLN A 132 -4.32 0.88 -11.23
C GLN A 132 -3.69 1.96 -10.36
N ALA A 133 -4.21 2.15 -9.14
CA ALA A 133 -3.67 3.12 -8.19
C ALA A 133 -2.21 2.80 -7.81
N LEU A 134 -1.91 1.53 -7.52
CA LEU A 134 -0.56 1.08 -7.20
C LEU A 134 0.40 1.23 -8.39
N VAL A 135 0.00 0.85 -9.60
CA VAL A 135 0.84 1.00 -10.80
C VAL A 135 1.09 2.47 -11.14
N ARG A 136 0.05 3.32 -11.06
CA ARG A 136 0.18 4.77 -11.28
C ARG A 136 1.12 5.40 -10.27
N ASN A 137 1.02 5.02 -9.01
CA ASN A 137 1.90 5.50 -7.95
C ASN A 137 3.34 4.96 -8.11
N TYR A 138 3.51 3.72 -8.56
CA TYR A 138 4.83 3.19 -8.91
C TYR A 138 5.47 3.95 -10.07
N GLN A 139 4.70 4.26 -11.13
CA GLN A 139 5.19 5.07 -12.25
C GLN A 139 5.62 6.45 -11.76
N TRP A 140 4.79 7.12 -10.94
CA TRP A 140 5.15 8.40 -10.33
C TRP A 140 6.45 8.29 -9.52
N TYR A 141 6.62 7.23 -8.71
CA TYR A 141 7.83 6.98 -7.94
C TYR A 141 9.08 6.85 -8.82
N ILE A 142 8.97 6.19 -9.99
CA ILE A 142 10.08 6.07 -10.94
C ILE A 142 10.39 7.42 -11.60
N ASP A 143 9.36 8.13 -12.06
CA ASP A 143 9.50 9.43 -12.74
C ASP A 143 10.16 10.48 -11.84
N HIS A 144 9.88 10.44 -10.54
CA HIS A 144 10.36 11.43 -9.56
C HIS A 144 11.54 10.91 -8.73
N LEU A 145 12.07 9.72 -9.03
CA LEU A 145 13.13 9.08 -8.23
C LEU A 145 14.32 10.02 -7.99
N SER A 146 14.77 10.70 -9.04
CA SER A 146 15.90 11.62 -9.00
C SER A 146 15.70 12.84 -8.07
N GLU A 147 14.45 13.16 -7.71
CA GLU A 147 14.14 14.31 -6.85
C GLU A 147 14.38 14.02 -5.36
N PHE A 148 14.33 12.75 -4.96
CA PHE A 148 14.48 12.33 -3.57
C PHE A 148 15.58 11.28 -3.35
N GLU A 149 16.22 10.78 -4.41
CA GLU A 149 17.39 9.92 -4.32
C GLU A 149 18.56 10.67 -3.65
N GLY A 150 19.21 10.04 -2.66
CA GLY A 150 20.29 10.65 -1.87
C GLY A 150 19.84 11.51 -0.68
N GLN A 151 18.54 11.76 -0.51
CA GLN A 151 17.99 12.39 0.70
C GLN A 151 17.51 11.31 1.68
N SER A 152 17.97 11.35 2.93
CA SER A 152 17.44 10.49 4.00
C SER A 152 16.78 11.35 5.07
N GLY A 153 15.59 10.96 5.51
CA GLY A 153 14.90 11.65 6.59
C GLY A 153 13.76 10.83 7.16
N VAL A 154 12.96 11.48 8.03
CA VAL A 154 12.02 10.81 8.94
C VAL A 154 10.56 10.92 8.50
N SER A 155 10.29 11.51 7.33
CA SER A 155 8.93 11.78 6.82
C SER A 155 8.58 10.90 5.61
N HIS A 156 7.31 10.91 5.19
CA HIS A 156 6.83 10.20 3.99
C HIS A 156 7.42 10.71 2.65
N ARG A 157 8.26 11.75 2.67
CA ARG A 157 8.85 12.39 1.48
C ARG A 157 10.24 11.89 1.11
N VAL A 158 10.79 10.97 1.90
CA VAL A 158 12.17 10.48 1.76
C VAL A 158 12.20 8.96 1.89
N PRO A 159 13.08 8.26 1.16
CA PRO A 159 13.21 6.81 1.26
C PRO A 159 13.44 6.34 2.70
N TRP A 160 12.58 5.41 3.15
CA TRP A 160 12.74 4.76 4.45
C TRP A 160 14.10 4.06 4.56
N LYS A 161 14.81 4.24 5.68
CA LYS A 161 15.99 3.44 6.01
C LYS A 161 15.57 1.97 6.12
N GLN A 162 15.99 1.14 5.17
CA GLN A 162 15.56 -0.25 5.11
C GLN A 162 16.08 -1.10 6.28
N GLY A 163 17.18 -0.68 6.93
CA GLY A 163 17.75 -1.42 8.06
C GLY A 163 17.97 -2.89 7.72
N ALA A 164 17.46 -3.80 8.54
CA ALA A 164 17.53 -5.25 8.31
C ALA A 164 16.89 -5.72 6.98
N LEU A 165 15.95 -4.95 6.41
CA LEU A 165 15.36 -5.29 5.10
C LEU A 165 16.36 -5.14 3.96
N SER A 166 17.40 -4.30 4.09
CA SER A 166 18.45 -4.21 3.06
C SER A 166 19.22 -5.53 2.92
N VAL A 167 19.46 -6.22 4.04
CA VAL A 167 20.07 -7.56 4.06
C VAL A 167 19.10 -8.58 3.48
N ALA A 168 17.83 -8.53 3.87
CA ALA A 168 16.81 -9.41 3.29
C ALA A 168 16.74 -9.26 1.76
N LYS A 169 16.77 -8.02 1.24
CA LYS A 169 16.73 -7.71 -0.20
C LYS A 169 17.81 -8.41 -1.02
N LEU A 170 18.97 -8.72 -0.42
CA LEU A 170 20.04 -9.46 -1.10
C LEU A 170 19.64 -10.91 -1.42
N PHE A 171 18.74 -11.50 -0.63
CA PHE A 171 18.29 -12.90 -0.76
C PHE A 171 16.99 -13.07 -1.55
N PHE A 172 16.35 -11.95 -1.93
CA PHE A 172 15.15 -11.93 -2.79
C PHE A 172 15.50 -11.47 -4.22
#